data_AF-A0A316UPY1-F1
#
_entry.id   AF-A0A316UPY1-F1
#
_cell.length_a   1.000
_cell.length_b   1.000
_cell.length_c   1.000
_cell.angle_alpha   90.00
_cell.angle_beta   90.00
_cell.angle_gamma   90.00
#
_symmetry.space_group_name_H-M   'P 1'
#
loop_
_entity.id
_entity.type
_entity.pdbx_description
1 polymer ?
#
loop_
_entity_poly.entity_id
_entity_poly.type
_entity_poly.pdbx_seq_one_letter_code
_entity_poly.pdbx_strand_id
1 'polypeptide(L)' 'CTKTFAKNRSYNLKTHLRSHSQLKPFACSSCPRAFSRKHDLERHARVHSGDKPYICEVCGRGFPRSDALRRHWR' A
#
# COMPACT_ATOMS: atom_id res chain seq x y z
N CYS A 1 9.81 -10.90 -17.51
CA CYS A 1 8.36 -10.84 -17.23
C CYS A 1 7.63 -10.54 -18.55
N THR A 2 6.61 -11.33 -18.92
CA THR A 2 5.87 -11.22 -20.20
C THR A 2 4.51 -10.52 -20.06
N LYS A 3 4.35 -9.63 -19.07
CA LYS A 3 3.07 -8.95 -18.81
C LYS A 3 2.82 -7.82 -19.81
N THR A 4 1.67 -7.85 -20.47
CA THR A 4 1.16 -6.81 -21.37
C THR A 4 0.23 -5.86 -20.62
N PHE A 5 0.34 -4.55 -20.87
CA PHE A 5 -0.45 -3.51 -20.18
C PHE A 5 -1.25 -2.69 -21.19
N ALA A 6 -2.57 -2.58 -20.98
CA ALA A 6 -3.41 -1.66 -21.75
C ALA A 6 -3.10 -0.20 -21.38
N LYS A 7 -3.09 0.71 -22.37
CA LYS A 7 -2.70 2.12 -22.20
C LYS A 7 -3.57 2.90 -21.20
N ASN A 8 -4.80 2.45 -20.90
CA ASN A 8 -5.78 3.20 -20.09
C ASN A 8 -6.12 2.55 -18.73
N ARG A 9 -5.26 1.66 -18.20
CA ARG A 9 -5.45 1.05 -16.88
C ARG A 9 -4.71 1.85 -15.81
N SER A 10 -5.31 1.98 -14.62
CA SER A 10 -4.70 2.62 -13.43
C SER A 10 -3.31 2.04 -13.10
N TYR A 11 -3.07 0.78 -13.45
CA TYR A 11 -1.76 0.13 -13.40
C TYR A 11 -1.15 0.00 -14.81
N ASN A 12 -0.23 0.89 -15.16
CA ASN A 12 0.39 0.97 -16.49
C ASN A 12 1.82 0.43 -16.52
N LEU A 13 2.37 0.25 -17.74
CA LEU A 13 3.72 -0.30 -17.95
C LEU A 13 4.79 0.46 -17.15
N LYS A 14 4.73 1.80 -17.06
CA LYS A 14 5.70 2.59 -16.26
C LYS A 14 5.67 2.21 -14.78
N THR A 15 4.48 2.03 -14.20
CA THR A 15 4.34 1.59 -12.80
C THR A 15 4.74 0.13 -12.57
N HIS A 16 4.65 -0.72 -13.60
CA HIS A 16 5.18 -2.09 -13.57
C HIS A 16 6.71 -2.11 -13.63
N LEU A 17 7.33 -1.31 -14.49
CA LEU A 17 8.79 -1.29 -14.61
C LEU A 17 9.47 -0.86 -13.31
N ARG A 18 8.83 0.00 -12.50
CA ARG A 18 9.29 0.34 -11.13
C ARG A 18 9.29 -0.84 -10.15
N SER A 19 8.60 -1.95 -10.43
CA SER A 19 8.74 -3.15 -9.60
C SER A 19 10.00 -3.96 -9.92
N HIS A 20 10.58 -3.75 -11.11
CA HIS A 20 11.83 -4.39 -11.52
C HIS A 20 13.04 -3.56 -11.12
N SER A 21 12.93 -2.23 -11.19
CA SER A 21 13.97 -1.38 -10.60
C SER A 21 13.81 -1.41 -9.09
N GLN A 22 14.84 -1.84 -8.36
CA GLN A 22 14.85 -1.80 -6.88
C GLN A 22 14.84 -0.36 -6.33
N LEU A 23 14.55 0.63 -7.17
CA LEU A 23 14.43 2.04 -6.82
C LEU A 23 13.17 2.23 -5.98
N LYS A 24 13.41 2.56 -4.71
CA LYS A 24 12.40 2.89 -3.73
C LYS A 24 12.58 4.36 -3.33
N PRO A 25 12.17 5.31 -4.18
CA PRO A 25 12.43 6.73 -3.95
C PRO A 25 11.66 7.29 -2.75
N PHE A 26 10.65 6.56 -2.24
CA PHE A 26 9.82 7.01 -1.12
C PHE A 26 10.29 6.34 0.17
N ALA A 27 11.24 6.95 0.87
CA ALA A 27 11.74 6.49 2.16
C ALA A 27 10.83 6.94 3.31
N CYS A 28 10.70 6.09 4.34
CA CYS A 28 10.07 6.46 5.60
C CYS A 28 11.04 7.30 6.44
N SER A 29 10.53 8.35 7.08
CA SER A 29 11.32 9.17 8.01
C SER A 29 11.50 8.53 9.39
N SER A 30 10.63 7.58 9.75
CA SER A 30 10.61 6.95 11.08
C SER A 30 11.25 5.57 11.12
N CYS A 31 11.60 4.98 9.97
CA CYS A 31 12.32 3.70 9.92
C CYS A 31 13.06 3.51 8.58
N PRO A 32 13.97 2.52 8.45
CA PRO A 32 14.75 2.28 7.23
C PRO A 32 13.95 1.79 6.01
N ARG A 33 12.62 1.70 6.09
CA ARG A 33 11.81 1.16 5.00
C ARG A 33 11.64 2.20 3.89
N ALA A 34 11.74 1.72 2.65
CA ALA A 34 11.46 2.51 1.46
C ALA A 34 10.51 1.78 0.51
N PHE A 35 9.76 2.56 -0.27
CA PHE A 35 8.68 2.11 -1.14
C PHE A 35 8.84 2.64 -2.56
N SER A 36 8.36 1.88 -3.54
CA SER A 36 8.40 2.26 -4.96
C SER A 36 7.25 3.20 -5.35
N ARG A 37 6.23 3.36 -4.49
CA ARG A 37 5.07 4.25 -4.70
C ARG A 37 4.76 5.06 -3.45
N LYS A 38 4.31 6.29 -3.65
CA LYS A 38 3.93 7.22 -2.57
C LYS A 38 2.81 6.68 -1.67
N HIS A 39 1.73 6.15 -2.26
CA HIS A 39 0.61 5.61 -1.48
C HIS A 39 1.00 4.41 -0.62
N ASP A 40 2.02 3.64 -1.01
CA ASP A 40 2.54 2.54 -0.21
C ASP A 40 3.27 3.06 1.05
N LEU A 41 4.02 4.17 0.92
CA LEU A 41 4.64 4.88 2.05
C LEU A 41 3.58 5.50 2.98
N GLU A 42 2.58 6.20 2.44
CA GLU A 42 1.50 6.81 3.24
C GLU A 42 0.73 5.75 4.04
N ARG A 43 0.41 4.61 3.40
CA ARG A 43 -0.21 3.48 4.09
C ARG A 43 0.71 2.88 5.17
N HIS A 44 2.01 2.82 4.91
CA HIS A 44 2.98 2.35 5.89
C HIS A 44 3.10 3.29 7.08
N ALA A 45 3.02 4.60 6.89
CA ALA A 45 3.10 5.58 7.97
C ALA A 45 2.04 5.37 9.06
N ARG A 46 0.89 4.78 8.71
CA ARG A 46 -0.16 4.39 9.68
C ARG A 46 0.31 3.39 10.74
N VAL A 47 1.37 2.62 10.45
CA VAL A 47 1.99 1.71 11.43
C VAL A 47 2.68 2.50 12.54
N HIS A 48 3.23 3.67 12.23
CA HIS A 48 3.89 4.53 13.21
C HIS A 48 2.90 5.39 13.99
N SER A 49 1.88 5.95 13.32
CA SER A 49 0.85 6.76 14.00
C SER A 49 -0.18 5.92 14.76
N GLY A 50 -0.27 4.62 14.49
CA GLY A 50 -1.35 3.78 15.01
C GLY A 50 -2.72 4.04 14.37
N ASP A 51 -2.75 4.82 13.29
CA ASP A 51 -3.98 5.18 12.58
C ASP A 51 -4.68 3.94 12.01
N LYS A 52 -5.97 3.82 12.33
CA LYS A 52 -6.83 2.68 12.01
C LYS A 52 -8.17 3.20 11.46
N PRO A 53 -8.19 3.74 10.24
CA PRO A 53 -9.39 4.39 9.71
C PRO A 53 -10.51 3.41 9.34
N TYR A 54 -10.22 2.09 9.30
CA TYR A 54 -11.22 1.08 8.96
C TYR A 54 -11.68 0.36 10.21
N ILE A 55 -12.88 0.67 10.69
CA ILE A 55 -13.44 0.08 11.90
C ILE A 55 -14.43 -1.03 11.53
N CYS A 56 -14.37 -2.15 12.24
CA CYS A 56 -15.44 -3.15 12.21
C CYS A 56 -16.59 -2.67 13.07
N GLU A 57 -17.75 -2.42 12.48
CA GLU A 57 -18.93 -1.90 13.19
C GLU A 57 -19.54 -2.91 14.18
N VAL A 58 -19.26 -4.21 14.02
CA VAL A 58 -19.79 -5.26 14.91
C VAL A 58 -18.95 -5.41 16.18
N CYS A 59 -17.62 -5.43 16.07
CA CYS A 59 -16.74 -5.66 17.22
C CYS A 59 -15.91 -4.43 17.65
N GLY A 60 -16.05 -3.30 16.95
CA GLY A 60 -15.31 -2.06 17.21
C GLY A 60 -13.83 -2.12 16.84
N ARG A 61 -13.32 -3.24 16.30
CA ARG A 61 -11.89 -3.40 16.02
C ARG A 61 -11.46 -2.53 14.84
N GLY A 62 -10.45 -1.68 15.07
CA GLY A 62 -9.84 -0.85 14.03
C GLY A 62 -8.70 -1.54 13.27
N PHE A 63 -8.63 -1.27 11.98
CA PHE A 63 -7.64 -1.80 11.05
C PHE A 63 -6.96 -0.67 10.24
N PRO A 64 -5.65 -0.78 9.96
CA PRO A 64 -4.91 0.22 9.19
C PRO A 64 -5.21 0.16 7.67
N ARG A 65 -5.82 -0.93 7.19
CA ARG A 65 -6.09 -1.18 5.75
C ARG A 65 -7.46 -1.83 5.54
N SER A 66 -8.14 -1.48 4.45
CA SER A 66 -9.47 -2.00 4.11
C SER A 66 -9.46 -3.50 3.82
N ASP A 67 -8.41 -4.02 3.19
CA ASP A 67 -8.27 -5.46 2.93
C ASP A 67 -8.04 -6.27 4.22
N ALA A 68 -7.45 -5.66 5.25
CA ALA A 68 -7.33 -6.28 6.56
C ALA A 68 -8.69 -6.40 7.25
N LEU A 69 -9.52 -5.34 7.19
CA LEU A 69 -10.91 -5.39 7.64
C LEU A 69 -11.70 -6.43 6.84
N ARG A 70 -11.60 -6.43 5.50
CA ARG A 70 -12.29 -7.40 4.64
C ARG A 70 -11.90 -8.84 4.96
N ARG A 71 -10.64 -9.13 5.28
CA ARG A 71 -10.19 -10.46 5.70
C ARG A 71 -10.72 -10.82 7.08
N HIS A 72 -10.88 -9.85 7.98
CA HIS A 72 -11.51 -10.09 9.27
C HIS A 72 -12.98 -10.50 9.15
N TRP A 73 -13.69 -10.04 8.11
CA TRP A 73 -15.06 -10.42 7.80
C TRP A 73 -15.22 -11.78 7.08
N ARG A 74 -14.13 -12.39 6.64
CA ARG A 74 -14.15 -13.72 6.02
C ARG A 74 -13.91 -14.79 7.07
#